data_AF-A0A258NC29-F1
#
_entry.id   AF-A0A258NC29-F1
#
_cell.length_a   1.000
_cell.length_b   1.000
_cell.length_c   1.000
_cell.angle_alpha   90.00
_cell.angle_beta   90.00
_cell.angle_gamma   90.00
#
_symmetry.space_group_name_H-M   'P 1'
#
loop_
_entity.id
_entity.type
_entity.pdbx_description
1 polymer ?
#
loop_
_entity_poly.entity_id
_entity_poly.type
_entity_poly.pdbx_seq_one_letter_code
_entity_poly.pdbx_strand_id
1 'polypeptide(L)' 'KMAEAACAKYLAAGDAGERHLMAQPAYDQCIKASHVFNLLDARGVISVTERQSYILRVRELAKGCGAAWLKTEAGGAVA' A
#
# COMPACT_ATOMS: atom_id res chain seq x y z
N LYS A 1 7.87 -8.51 1.15
CA LYS A 1 7.18 -8.72 2.45
C LYS A 1 7.32 -7.57 3.47
N MET A 2 8.52 -7.11 3.85
CA MET A 2 8.65 -6.06 4.89
C MET A 2 7.87 -4.76 4.56
N ALA A 3 7.98 -4.25 3.33
CA ALA A 3 7.25 -3.04 2.91
C ALA A 3 5.73 -3.26 2.86
N GLU A 4 5.27 -4.42 2.37
CA GLU A 4 3.83 -4.77 2.37
C GLU A 4 3.26 -4.78 3.79
N ALA A 5 3.97 -5.40 4.74
CA ALA A 5 3.57 -5.45 6.14
C ALA A 5 3.58 -4.07 6.80
N ALA A 6 4.58 -3.23 6.50
CA ALA A 6 4.65 -1.86 7.00
C ALA A 6 3.49 -1.01 6.46
N CYS A 7 3.16 -1.12 5.17
CA CYS A 7 1.98 -0.47 4.58
C CYS A 7 0.70 -0.87 5.31
N ALA A 8 0.46 -2.17 5.49
CA ALA A 8 -0.71 -2.67 6.20
C ALA A 8 -0.77 -2.18 7.65
N LYS A 9 0.37 -2.16 8.34
CA LYS A 9 0.48 -1.61 9.70
C LYS A 9 0.11 -0.13 9.75
N TYR A 10 0.58 0.68 8.80
CA TYR A 10 0.28 2.11 8.78
C TYR A 10 -1.17 2.42 8.42
N LEU A 11 -1.77 1.63 7.54
CA LEU A 11 -3.22 1.71 7.26
C LEU A 11 -4.03 1.39 8.53
N ALA A 12 -3.68 0.33 9.25
CA ALA A 12 -4.39 -0.03 10.48
C ALA A 12 -4.18 0.99 11.61
N ALA A 13 -2.95 1.46 11.81
CA ALA A 13 -2.62 2.41 12.87
C ALA A 13 -3.09 3.84 12.57
N GLY A 14 -3.33 4.17 11.30
CA GLY A 14 -3.75 5.50 10.86
C GLY A 14 -5.25 5.73 10.92
N ASP A 15 -6.07 4.69 11.07
CA ASP A 15 -7.54 4.81 11.07
C ASP A 15 -8.04 5.39 12.40
N ALA A 16 -8.47 6.65 12.37
CA ALA A 16 -9.07 7.35 13.50
C ALA A 16 -10.58 7.55 13.31
N GLY A 17 -11.24 6.65 12.56
CA GLY A 17 -12.66 6.72 12.23
C GLY A 17 -12.92 7.61 11.02
N GLU A 18 -13.31 8.86 11.25
CA GLU A 18 -13.64 9.81 10.18
C GLU A 18 -12.41 10.37 9.47
N ARG A 19 -11.24 10.30 10.12
CA ARG A 19 -9.96 10.74 9.55
C ARG A 19 -8.93 9.63 9.50
N HIS A 20 -8.01 9.74 8.55
CA HIS A 20 -6.85 8.84 8.47
C HIS A 20 -5.54 9.61 8.59
N LEU A 21 -4.74 9.31 9.62
CA LEU A 21 -3.56 10.10 9.97
C LEU A 21 -2.27 9.65 9.28
N MET A 22 -2.26 8.45 8.68
CA MET A 22 -1.05 7.85 8.11
C MET A 22 -1.21 7.42 6.64
N ALA A 23 -2.03 8.13 5.87
CA ALA A 23 -2.29 7.76 4.46
C ALA A 23 -1.01 7.87 3.59
N GLN A 24 -0.25 8.96 3.73
CA GLN A 24 0.99 9.15 2.96
C GLN A 24 2.11 8.18 3.39
N PRO A 25 2.42 7.99 4.70
CA PRO A 25 3.38 6.97 5.12
C PRO A 25 3.03 5.55 4.66
N ALA A 26 1.74 5.18 4.67
CA ALA A 26 1.29 3.91 4.13
C ALA A 26 1.57 3.80 2.62
N TYR A 27 1.25 4.84 1.86
CA TYR A 27 1.46 4.88 0.42
C TYR A 27 2.95 4.78 0.04
N ASP A 28 3.86 5.41 0.79
CA ASP A 28 5.31 5.26 0.57
C ASP A 28 5.76 3.79 0.68
N GLN A 29 5.23 3.05 1.65
CA GLN A 29 5.52 1.62 1.78
C GLN A 29 4.87 0.78 0.67
N CYS A 30 3.69 1.16 0.18
CA CYS A 30 3.07 0.55 -0.99
C CYS A 30 3.94 0.71 -2.24
N ILE A 31 4.45 1.92 -2.49
CA ILE A 31 5.35 2.20 -3.62
C ILE A 31 6.67 1.42 -3.48
N LYS A 32 7.25 1.36 -2.27
CA LYS A 32 8.43 0.53 -2.00
C LYS A 32 8.17 -0.96 -2.28
N ALA A 33 7.00 -1.48 -1.92
CA ALA A 33 6.62 -2.86 -2.23
C ALA A 33 6.50 -3.12 -3.74
N SER A 34 5.92 -2.18 -4.50
CA SER A 34 5.83 -2.22 -5.96
C SER A 34 7.22 -2.21 -6.61
N HIS A 35 8.13 -1.36 -6.11
CA HIS A 35 9.49 -1.30 -6.62
C HIS A 35 10.26 -2.61 -6.37
N VAL A 36 10.17 -3.17 -5.16
CA VAL A 36 10.78 -4.47 -4.85
C VAL A 36 10.23 -5.59 -5.75
N PHE A 37 8.92 -5.58 -6.03
CA PHE A 37 8.32 -6.50 -7.00
C PHE A 37 8.99 -6.38 -8.38
N ASN A 38 9.14 -5.16 -8.92
CA ASN A 38 9.76 -4.95 -10.22
C ASN A 38 11.22 -5.47 -10.26
N LEU A 39 11.98 -5.29 -9.18
CA LEU A 39 13.35 -5.82 -9.10
C LEU A 39 13.39 -7.35 -9.11
N LEU A 40 12.49 -8.00 -8.38
CA LEU A 40 12.38 -9.47 -8.35
C LEU A 40 11.91 -10.02 -9.71
N ASP A 41 10.96 -9.33 -10.34
CA ASP A 41 10.40 -9.70 -11.64
C ASP A 41 11.45 -9.59 -12.75
N ALA A 42 12.17 -8.47 -12.81
CA ALA A 42 13.25 -8.25 -13.77
C ALA A 42 14.41 -9.24 -13.59
N ARG A 43 14.66 -9.70 -12.36
CA ARG A 43 15.68 -10.72 -12.08
C ARG A 43 15.23 -12.14 -12.45
N GLY A 44 13.95 -12.34 -12.78
CA GLY A 44 13.40 -13.64 -13.17
C GLY A 44 13.36 -14.66 -12.03
N VAL A 45 13.39 -14.21 -10.77
CA VAL A 45 13.43 -15.09 -9.58
C VAL A 45 12.04 -15.43 -9.03
N ILE A 46 10.97 -14.97 -9.69
CA ILE A 46 9.59 -15.28 -9.33
C ILE A 46 8.88 -16.01 -10.47
N SER A 47 8.09 -17.01 -10.11
CA SER A 47 7.23 -17.74 -11.04
C SER A 47 6.03 -16.89 -11.50
N VAL A 48 5.32 -17.35 -12.54
CA VAL A 48 4.09 -16.70 -13.04
C VAL A 48 3.03 -16.61 -11.95
N THR A 49 2.85 -17.68 -11.15
CA THR A 49 1.89 -17.70 -10.04
C THR A 49 2.28 -16.73 -8.93
N GLU A 50 3.56 -16.66 -8.58
CA GLU A 50 4.06 -15.69 -7.59
C GLU A 50 3.89 -14.26 -8.07
N ARG A 51 4.14 -13.99 -9.36
CA ARG A 51 3.90 -12.68 -9.98
C ARG A 51 2.44 -12.26 -9.83
N GLN A 52 1.51 -13.12 -10.20
CA GLN A 52 0.07 -12.83 -10.06
C GLN A 52 -0.31 -12.54 -8.60
N SER A 53 0.16 -13.36 -7.66
CA SER A 53 -0.09 -13.15 -6.23
C SER A 53 0.49 -11.82 -5.73
N TYR A 54 1.72 -11.47 -6.15
CA TYR A 54 2.35 -10.22 -5.75
C TYR A 54 1.59 -8.98 -6.26
N ILE A 55 1.18 -9.01 -7.53
CA ILE A 55 0.37 -7.94 -8.14
C ILE A 55 -0.93 -7.74 -7.37
N LEU A 56 -1.63 -8.81 -7.00
CA LEU A 56 -2.86 -8.71 -6.21
C LEU A 56 -2.61 -8.08 -4.85
N ARG A 57 -1.56 -8.48 -4.13
CA ARG A 57 -1.23 -7.90 -2.82
C ARG A 57 -0.93 -6.40 -2.91
N VAL A 58 -0.11 -5.97 -3.87
CA VAL A 58 0.21 -4.54 -4.06
C VAL A 58 -1.04 -3.76 -4.46
N ARG A 59 -1.91 -4.33 -5.32
CA ARG A 59 -3.18 -3.71 -5.70
C ARG A 59 -4.09 -3.47 -4.49
N GLU A 60 -4.23 -4.44 -3.59
CA GLU A 60 -5.06 -4.26 -2.39
C GLU A 60 -4.46 -3.22 -1.43
N LEU A 61 -3.14 -3.16 -1.28
CA LEU A 61 -2.49 -2.09 -0.51
C LEU A 61 -2.73 -0.71 -1.13
N ALA A 62 -2.62 -0.58 -2.45
CA ALA A 62 -2.86 0.68 -3.16
C ALA A 62 -4.31 1.15 -3.01
N LYS A 63 -5.28 0.23 -3.13
CA LYS A 63 -6.70 0.52 -2.87
C LYS A 63 -6.92 0.99 -1.42
N GLY A 64 -6.30 0.32 -0.45
CA GLY A 64 -6.35 0.73 0.95
C GLY A 64 -5.77 2.13 1.18
N CYS A 65 -4.64 2.45 0.55
CA CYS A 65 -4.04 3.79 0.61
C CYS A 65 -4.96 4.85 -0.02
N GLY A 66 -5.62 4.54 -1.13
CA GLY A 66 -6.59 5.45 -1.76
C GLY A 66 -7.80 5.71 -0.87
N ALA A 67 -8.37 4.67 -0.26
CA ALA A 67 -9.48 4.82 0.69
C ALA A 67 -9.06 5.62 1.93
N ALA A 68 -7.85 5.39 2.46
CA ALA A 68 -7.27 6.17 3.54
C ALA A 68 -7.07 7.64 3.13
N TRP A 69 -6.60 7.91 1.92
CA TRP A 69 -6.41 9.27 1.42
C TRP A 69 -7.72 10.07 1.38
N LEU A 70 -8.83 9.44 0.97
CA LEU A 70 -10.15 10.08 0.96
C LEU A 70 -10.62 10.52 2.35
N LYS A 71 -10.08 9.94 3.43
CA LYS A 71 -10.32 10.36 4.82
C LYS A 71 -9.34 11.43 5.31
N THR A 72 -8.56 12.05 4.43
CA THR A 72 -7.66 13.17 4.76
C THR A 72 -8.26 14.49 4.26
N GLU A 73 -7.85 15.60 4.87
CA GLU A 73 -8.25 16.95 4.41
C GLU A 73 -7.86 17.17 2.94
N ALA A 74 -6.64 16.80 2.55
CA ALA A 74 -6.17 16.90 1.18
C ALA A 74 -6.92 15.97 0.20
N GLY A 75 -7.54 14.90 0.70
CA GLY A 75 -8.43 14.02 -0.04
C GLY A 75 -9.90 14.48 -0.09
N GLY A 76 -10.22 15.61 0.54
CA GLY A 76 -11.55 16.21 0.54
C GLY A 76 -12.46 15.81 1.71
N ALA A 77 -11.94 15.12 2.73
CA ALA A 77 -12.70 14.90 3.96
C ALA A 77 -12.91 16.23 4.68
N VAL A 78 -14.17 16.59 4.92
CA VAL A 78 -14.52 17.79 5.70
C VAL A 78 -14.42 17.43 7.19
N ALA A 79 -13.84 18.35 7.94
CA ALA A 79 -13.46 18.21 9.34
C ALA A 79 -14.59 17.82 10.28
#